data_AF-A0A939WVI7-F1
#
_entry.id   AF-A0A939WVI7-F1
#
_cell.length_a   1.000
_cell.length_b   1.000
_cell.length_c   1.000
_cell.angle_alpha   90.00
_cell.angle_beta   90.00
_cell.angle_gamma   90.00
#
_symmetry.space_group_name_H-M   'P 1'
#
loop_
_entity.id
_entity.type
_entity.pdbx_description
1 polymer ?
#
loop_
_entity_poly.entity_id
_entity_poly.type
_entity_poly.pdbx_seq_one_letter_code
_entity_poly.pdbx_strand_id
1 'polypeptide(L)'
;MTYRRTSRLSMRITKNGDVHVSAPIGLPKKQVVDFIEQHQDWIDEARKKTSERQKQRANFYNQLSLTTQAQRIEAWKKLKVILEPMVEKYSKEMGVTPSTVSCKPMISRWGRCNVS
;
A
#
# COMPACT_ATOMS: atom_id res chain seq x y z
N MET A 1 -18.03 2.97 10.70
CA MET A 1 -18.97 2.00 10.11
C MET A 1 -19.47 2.56 8.78
N THR A 2 -19.59 1.74 7.75
CA THR A 2 -20.11 2.15 6.43
C THR A 2 -21.05 1.10 5.88
N TYR A 3 -22.24 1.53 5.43
CA TYR A 3 -23.18 0.67 4.72
C TYR A 3 -22.86 0.65 3.23
N ARG A 4 -22.84 -0.53 2.62
CA ARG A 4 -22.51 -0.73 1.19
C ARG A 4 -23.36 -1.84 0.58
N ARG A 5 -23.48 -1.85 -0.75
CA ARG A 5 -24.09 -2.96 -1.49
C ARG A 5 -23.17 -4.18 -1.44
N THR A 6 -23.31 -4.98 -0.38
CA THR A 6 -22.56 -6.21 -0.15
C THR A 6 -23.45 -7.20 0.60
N SER A 7 -23.19 -8.49 0.45
CA SER A 7 -23.89 -9.55 1.20
C SER A 7 -23.18 -9.92 2.51
N ARG A 8 -21.92 -9.47 2.72
CA ARG A 8 -21.09 -9.86 3.87
C ARG A 8 -20.89 -8.72 4.86
N LEU A 9 -21.10 -9.01 6.15
CA LEU A 9 -20.61 -8.16 7.24
C LEU A 9 -19.11 -8.41 7.42
N SER A 10 -18.30 -7.37 7.38
CA SER A 10 -16.85 -7.51 7.49
C SER A 10 -16.22 -6.34 8.23
N MET A 11 -15.13 -6.61 8.95
CA MET A 11 -14.38 -5.59 9.66
C MET A 11 -12.89 -5.69 9.39
N ARG A 12 -12.19 -4.57 9.55
CA ARG A 12 -10.73 -4.48 9.40
C ARG A 12 -10.17 -3.43 10.35
N ILE A 13 -8.95 -3.64 10.83
CA ILE A 13 -8.21 -2.64 11.59
C ILE A 13 -7.48 -1.69 10.63
N THR A 14 -7.64 -0.38 10.83
CA THR A 14 -6.92 0.62 10.05
C THR A 14 -5.47 0.72 10.54
N LYS A 15 -4.62 1.43 9.79
CA LYS A 15 -3.23 1.68 10.21
C LYS A 15 -3.14 2.40 11.56
N ASN A 16 -4.18 3.16 11.92
CA ASN A 16 -4.25 3.93 13.16
C ASN A 16 -4.83 3.12 14.33
N GLY A 17 -5.27 1.87 14.09
CA GLY A 17 -5.86 1.01 15.12
C GLY A 17 -7.39 1.04 15.19
N ASP A 18 -8.04 1.84 14.35
CA ASP A 18 -9.50 1.96 14.33
C ASP A 18 -10.16 0.73 13.70
N VAL A 19 -11.33 0.35 14.20
CA VAL A 19 -12.15 -0.70 13.60
C VAL A 19 -13.03 -0.10 12.52
N HIS A 20 -12.80 -0.51 11.27
CA HIS A 20 -13.66 -0.14 10.15
C HIS A 20 -14.56 -1.31 9.76
N VAL A 21 -15.87 -1.15 9.98
CA VAL A 21 -16.88 -2.15 9.63
C VAL A 21 -17.62 -1.77 8.35
N SER A 22 -17.72 -2.71 7.41
CA SER A 22 -18.57 -2.64 6.22
C SER A 22 -19.77 -3.56 6.41
N ALA A 23 -20.99 -3.00 6.35
CA ALA A 23 -22.23 -3.73 6.56
C ALA A 23 -23.13 -3.70 5.29
N PRO A 24 -23.89 -4.77 5.01
CA PRO A 24 -24.96 -4.78 4.02
C PRO A 24 -26.01 -3.68 4.28
N ILE A 25 -26.47 -3.02 3.23
CA ILE A 25 -27.60 -2.08 3.33
C ILE A 25 -28.83 -2.83 3.88
N GLY A 26 -29.48 -2.24 4.89
CA GLY A 26 -30.64 -2.84 5.56
C GLY A 26 -30.29 -3.71 6.76
N LEU A 27 -29.01 -4.02 7.00
CA LEU A 27 -28.61 -4.73 8.22
C LEU A 27 -28.82 -3.83 9.46
N PRO A 28 -29.52 -4.28 10.51
CA PRO A 28 -29.72 -3.48 11.71
C PRO A 28 -28.41 -3.13 12.41
N LYS A 29 -28.30 -1.90 12.90
CA LYS A 29 -27.12 -1.44 13.66
C LYS A 29 -26.81 -2.34 14.86
N LYS A 30 -27.85 -2.88 15.52
CA LYS A 30 -27.68 -3.81 16.65
C LYS A 30 -26.85 -5.03 16.27
N GLN A 31 -27.17 -5.68 15.15
CA GLN A 31 -26.41 -6.84 14.67
C GLN A 31 -24.95 -6.50 14.34
N VAL A 32 -24.69 -5.27 13.87
CA VAL A 32 -23.32 -4.79 13.65
C VAL A 32 -22.58 -4.62 14.97
N VAL A 33 -23.25 -4.12 16.01
CA VAL A 33 -22.66 -3.98 17.35
C VAL A 33 -22.40 -5.36 17.96
N ASP A 34 -23.38 -6.27 17.92
CA ASP A 34 -23.25 -7.64 18.42
C ASP A 34 -22.06 -8.35 17.75
N PHE A 35 -21.89 -8.17 16.43
CA PHE A 35 -20.74 -8.71 15.69
C PHE A 35 -19.39 -8.15 16.18
N ILE A 36 -19.31 -6.86 16.51
CA ILE A 36 -18.09 -6.23 17.05
C ILE A 36 -17.80 -6.76 18.45
N GLU A 37 -18.83 -6.91 19.29
CA GLU A 37 -18.69 -7.41 20.66
C GLU A 37 -18.25 -8.88 20.69
N GLN A 38 -18.82 -9.72 19.82
CA GLN A 38 -18.44 -11.13 19.69
C GLN A 38 -16.99 -11.35 19.26
N HIS A 39 -16.35 -10.35 18.64
CA HIS A 39 -15.00 -10.45 18.11
C HIS A 39 -14.00 -9.51 18.80
N GLN A 40 -14.24 -9.11 20.05
CA GLN A 40 -13.30 -8.26 20.80
C GLN A 40 -11.89 -8.86 20.88
N ASP A 41 -11.76 -10.15 21.17
CA ASP A 41 -10.46 -10.82 21.26
C ASP A 41 -9.68 -10.71 19.94
N TRP A 42 -10.38 -10.92 18.81
CA TRP A 42 -9.79 -10.73 17.50
C TRP A 42 -9.39 -9.28 17.24
N ILE A 43 -10.20 -8.30 17.66
CA ILE A 43 -9.89 -6.87 17.49
C ILE A 43 -8.59 -6.53 18.23
N ASP A 44 -8.43 -7.01 19.46
CA ASP A 44 -7.24 -6.74 20.26
C ASP A 44 -5.98 -7.41 19.69
N GLU A 45 -6.08 -8.65 19.25
CA GLU A 45 -4.98 -9.34 18.57
C GLU A 45 -4.61 -8.64 17.24
N ALA A 46 -5.62 -8.26 16.45
CA ALA A 46 -5.42 -7.58 15.18
C ALA A 46 -4.82 -6.18 15.37
N ARG A 47 -5.16 -5.46 16.43
CA ARG A 47 -4.53 -4.18 16.82
C ARG A 47 -3.05 -4.37 17.16
N LYS A 48 -2.72 -5.36 18.00
CA LYS A 48 -1.32 -5.70 18.34
C LYS A 48 -0.52 -6.03 17.08
N LYS A 49 -1.01 -6.95 16.24
CA LYS A 49 -0.37 -7.32 14.96
C LYS A 49 -0.20 -6.12 14.02
N THR A 50 -1.19 -5.24 13.95
CA THR A 50 -1.12 -4.04 13.10
C THR A 50 -0.04 -3.08 13.60
N SER A 51 0.03 -2.83 14.92
CA SER A 51 1.07 -2.00 15.53
C SER A 51 2.48 -2.55 15.31
N GLU A 52 2.65 -3.86 15.53
CA GLU A 52 3.91 -4.57 15.27
C GLU A 52 4.36 -4.40 13.81
N ARG A 53 3.44 -4.61 12.86
CA ARG A 53 3.71 -4.42 11.43
C ARG A 53 4.06 -2.97 11.09
N GLN A 54 3.47 -1.97 11.77
CA GLN A 54 3.86 -0.57 11.57
C GLN A 54 5.29 -0.31 12.07
N LYS A 55 5.65 -0.83 13.25
CA LYS A 55 7.00 -0.70 13.81
C LYS A 55 8.04 -1.35 12.89
N GLN A 56 7.78 -2.58 12.44
CA GLN A 56 8.66 -3.29 11.51
C GLN A 56 8.84 -2.52 10.21
N ARG A 57 7.76 -1.97 9.65
CA ARG A 57 7.85 -1.12 8.45
C ARG A 57 8.69 0.12 8.71
N ALA A 58 8.45 0.84 9.80
CA ALA A 58 9.23 2.03 10.15
C ALA A 58 10.72 1.70 10.31
N ASN A 59 11.05 0.60 11.00
CA ASN A 59 12.42 0.13 11.18
C ASN A 59 13.09 -0.20 9.84
N PHE A 60 12.41 -0.92 8.95
CA PHE A 60 12.92 -1.21 7.61
C PHE A 60 13.21 0.07 6.82
N TYR A 61 12.31 1.05 6.86
CA TYR A 61 12.51 2.31 6.13
C TYR A 61 13.63 3.16 6.74
N ASN A 62 13.81 3.16 8.06
CA ASN A 62 14.90 3.84 8.75
C ASN A 62 16.28 3.25 8.38
N GLN A 63 16.33 1.98 7.96
CA GLN A 63 17.56 1.30 7.53
C GLN A 63 17.93 1.57 6.07
N LEU A 64 17.07 2.23 5.28
CA LEU A 64 17.35 2.47 3.86
C LEU A 64 18.52 3.44 3.67
N SER A 65 19.48 3.05 2.83
CA SER A 65 20.77 3.72 2.63
C SER A 65 20.74 4.94 1.68
N LEU A 66 19.57 5.35 1.19
CA LEU A 66 19.40 6.50 0.28
C LEU A 66 18.80 7.72 1.00
N THR A 67 19.35 8.04 2.18
CA THR A 67 18.89 9.16 3.00
C THR A 67 19.35 10.51 2.44
N THR A 68 20.53 10.57 1.83
CA THR A 68 21.10 11.82 1.31
C THR A 68 20.86 12.02 -0.19
N GLN A 69 20.88 13.29 -0.63
CA GLN A 69 20.72 13.64 -2.04
C GLN A 69 21.87 13.09 -2.92
N ALA A 70 23.11 13.11 -2.42
CA ALA A 70 24.27 12.60 -3.16
C ALA A 70 24.14 11.09 -3.45
N GLN A 71 23.79 10.30 -2.44
CA GLN A 71 23.55 8.85 -2.60
C GLN A 71 22.44 8.57 -3.61
N ARG A 72 21.36 9.36 -3.61
CA ARG A 72 20.25 9.22 -4.58
C ARG A 72 20.71 9.52 -6.01
N ILE A 73 21.52 10.56 -6.20
CA ILE A 73 22.07 10.90 -7.53
C ILE A 73 22.98 9.77 -8.02
N GLU A 74 23.83 9.24 -7.16
CA GLU A 74 24.73 8.14 -7.52
C GLU A 74 23.95 6.86 -7.87
N ALA A 75 22.97 6.49 -7.04
CA ALA A 75 22.09 5.35 -7.31
C ALA A 75 21.31 5.52 -8.60
N TRP A 76 20.81 6.74 -8.88
CA TRP A 76 20.13 7.05 -10.13
C TRP A 76 21.03 6.90 -11.35
N LYS A 77 22.28 7.38 -11.26
CA LYS A 77 23.27 7.19 -12.33
C LYS A 77 23.49 5.71 -12.65
N LYS A 78 23.71 4.88 -11.62
CA LYS A 78 23.88 3.42 -11.78
C LYS A 78 22.63 2.77 -12.38
N LEU A 79 21.44 3.16 -11.89
CA LEU A 79 20.17 2.63 -12.36
C LEU A 79 19.88 3.00 -13.82
N LYS A 80 20.21 4.23 -14.22
CA LYS A 80 19.99 4.74 -15.58
C LYS A 80 20.69 3.86 -16.63
N VAL A 81 21.92 3.43 -16.35
CA VAL A 81 22.69 2.53 -17.23
C VAL A 81 21.97 1.19 -17.47
N ILE A 82 21.27 0.68 -16.47
CA ILE A 82 20.51 -0.59 -16.56
C ILE A 82 19.15 -0.35 -17.22
N LEU A 83 18.49 0.76 -16.89
CA LEU A 83 17.14 1.06 -17.36
C LEU A 83 17.09 1.42 -18.84
N GLU A 84 18.03 2.21 -19.36
CA GLU A 84 18.03 2.64 -20.77
C GLU A 84 17.88 1.48 -21.77
N PRO A 85 18.73 0.43 -21.74
CA PRO A 85 18.59 -0.69 -22.68
C PRO A 85 17.31 -1.50 -22.45
N MET A 86 16.83 -1.60 -21.20
CA MET A 86 15.56 -2.27 -20.91
C MET A 86 14.38 -1.50 -21.48
N VAL A 87 14.36 -0.18 -21.29
CA VAL A 87 13.31 0.69 -21.81
C VAL A 87 13.27 0.60 -23.32
N GLU A 88 14.41 0.66 -24.01
CA GLU A 88 14.46 0.54 -25.47
C GLU A 88 13.92 -0.81 -25.95
N LYS A 89 14.41 -1.92 -25.38
CA LYS A 89 13.97 -3.27 -25.74
C LYS A 89 12.46 -3.43 -25.58
N TYR A 90 11.92 -3.12 -24.40
CA TYR A 90 10.50 -3.34 -24.11
C TYR A 90 9.59 -2.33 -24.82
N SER A 91 10.07 -1.10 -25.08
CA SER A 91 9.34 -0.12 -25.88
C SER A 91 9.13 -0.61 -27.31
N LYS A 92 10.17 -1.19 -27.92
CA LYS A 92 10.10 -1.79 -29.25
C LYS A 92 9.17 -3.01 -29.30
N GLU A 93 9.29 -3.92 -28.34
CA GLU A 93 8.43 -5.11 -28.25
C GLU A 93 6.94 -4.75 -28.04
N MET A 94 6.66 -3.71 -27.25
CA MET A 94 5.29 -3.26 -26.97
C MET A 94 4.74 -2.23 -27.96
N GLY A 95 5.55 -1.72 -28.89
CA GLY A 95 5.13 -0.70 -29.86
C GLY A 95 4.77 0.65 -29.23
N VAL A 96 5.41 1.01 -28.10
CA VAL A 96 5.16 2.27 -27.38
C VAL A 96 6.43 3.10 -27.26
N THR A 97 6.31 4.42 -27.18
CA THR A 97 7.45 5.34 -27.02
C THR A 97 7.27 6.18 -25.76
N PRO A 98 7.79 5.74 -24.60
CA PRO A 98 7.65 6.49 -23.36
C PRO A 98 8.43 7.81 -23.43
N SER A 99 7.74 8.93 -23.21
CA SER A 99 8.33 10.28 -23.25
C SER A 99 9.18 10.61 -22.02
N THR A 100 8.89 10.02 -20.86
CA THR A 100 9.65 10.26 -19.62
C THR A 100 9.62 9.02 -18.72
N VAL A 101 10.81 8.57 -18.32
CA VAL A 101 10.98 7.54 -17.29
C VAL A 101 11.59 8.18 -16.06
N SER A 102 10.87 8.11 -14.93
CA SER A 102 11.34 8.67 -13.65
C SER A 102 11.18 7.65 -12.54
N CYS A 103 12.17 7.58 -11.65
CA CYS A 103 12.05 6.83 -10.41
C CYS A 103 11.79 7.78 -9.25
N LYS A 104 10.80 7.44 -8.44
CA LYS A 104 10.47 8.12 -7.18
C LYS A 104 10.72 7.17 -6.02
N PRO A 105 11.05 7.67 -4.83
CA PRO A 105 11.15 6.85 -3.63
C PRO A 105 9.74 6.43 -3.17
N MET A 106 9.12 5.53 -3.93
CA MET A 106 7.81 4.99 -3.62
C MET A 106 7.93 3.73 -2.77
N ILE A 107 7.07 3.66 -1.76
CA ILE A 107 7.12 2.62 -0.72
C ILE A 107 6.04 1.54 -0.85
N SER A 108 4.97 1.81 -1.60
CA SER A 108 3.82 0.90 -1.74
C SER A 108 3.28 0.81 -3.17
N ARG A 109 3.90 1.51 -4.11
CA ARG A 109 3.55 1.53 -5.53
C ARG A 109 4.84 1.46 -6.33
N TRP A 110 5.02 0.36 -7.04
CA TRP A 110 6.26 0.06 -7.76
C TRP A 110 6.24 0.54 -9.21
N GLY A 111 5.19 1.24 -9.63
CA GLY A 111 5.08 1.82 -10.96
C GLY A 111 3.74 2.51 -11.18
N ARG A 112 3.73 3.42 -12.16
CA ARG A 112 2.52 3.96 -12.79
C ARG A 112 2.84 4.24 -14.25
N CYS A 113 1.91 3.91 -15.13
CA CYS A 113 1.94 4.36 -16.52
C CYS A 113 0.78 5.35 -16.70
N ASN A 114 1.08 6.52 -17.24
CA ASN A 114 0.06 7.48 -17.65
C ASN A 114 0.13 7.59 -19.16
N VAL A 115 -0.99 7.36 -19.83
CA VAL A 115 -1.13 7.70 -21.25
C VAL A 115 -1.47 9.19 -21.27
N SER A 116 -0.53 10.01 -21.74
CA SER A 116 -0.72 11.45 -21.94
C SER A 116 -0.94 11.69 -23.42
#